data_AF-A0A5D0NZE4-F1
#
_entry.id   AF-A0A5D0NZE4-F1
#
_cell.length_a   1.000
_cell.length_b   1.000
_cell.length_c   1.000
_cell.angle_alpha   90.00
_cell.angle_beta   90.00
_cell.angle_gamma   90.00
#
_symmetry.space_group_name_H-M   'P 1'
#
loop_
_entity.id
_entity.type
_entity.pdbx_description
1 polymer ?
#
loop_
_entity_poly.entity_id
_entity_poly.type
_entity_poly.pdbx_seq_one_letter_code
_entity_poly.pdbx_strand_id
1 'polypeptide(L)' 'MWPVGVEWDEFRSLHLARCQRCADSYASSHAAEVDDWADTHRCDPELAALLALVTSRRAA' A
#
# COMPACT_ATOMS: atom_id res chain seq x y z
N MET A 1 -2.52 -1.47 13.62
CA MET A 1 -2.83 -0.91 12.28
C MET A 1 -1.98 -1.67 11.28
N TRP A 2 -2.58 -2.42 10.36
CA TRP A 2 -1.82 -3.15 9.35
C TRP A 2 -1.20 -2.17 8.35
N PRO A 3 0.04 -2.40 7.87
CA PRO A 3 0.74 -1.47 7.00
C PRO A 3 0.15 -1.42 5.59
N VAL A 4 -0.58 -2.45 5.16
CA VAL A 4 -1.29 -2.51 3.88
C VAL A 4 -2.78 -2.32 4.14
N GLY A 5 -3.39 -1.35 3.47
CA GLY A 5 -4.85 -1.20 3.40
C GLY A 5 -5.35 -1.76 2.08
N VAL A 6 -6.43 -2.53 2.12
CA VAL A 6 -7.14 -3.01 0.93
C VAL A 6 -8.45 -2.24 0.80
N GLU A 7 -8.70 -1.69 -0.37
CA GLU A 7 -9.89 -0.93 -0.70
C GLU A 7 -10.47 -1.37 -2.06
N TRP A 8 -11.72 -1.01 -2.30
CA TRP A 8 -12.36 -1.21 -3.59
C TRP A 8 -12.41 0.13 -4.34
N ASP A 9 -11.81 0.18 -5.53
CA ASP A 9 -11.87 1.33 -6.42
C ASP A 9 -13.10 1.21 -7.32
N GLU A 10 -14.19 1.91 -6.94
CA GLU A 10 -15.45 1.93 -7.69
C GLU A 10 -15.30 2.47 -9.12
N PHE A 11 -14.40 3.44 -9.34
CA PHE A 11 -14.23 4.06 -10.66
C PHE A 11 -13.58 3.09 -11.65
N ARG A 12 -12.64 2.27 -11.17
CA ARG A 12 -11.95 1.28 -11.99
C ARG A 12 -12.57 -0.11 -11.91
N SER A 13 -13.47 -0.34 -10.95
CA SER A 13 -14.01 -1.65 -10.60
C SER A 13 -12.90 -2.67 -10.33
N LEU A 14 -11.94 -2.29 -9.47
CA LEU A 14 -10.79 -3.11 -9.08
C LEU A 14 -10.60 -3.14 -7.57
N HIS A 15 -10.09 -4.25 -7.06
CA HIS A 15 -9.51 -4.32 -5.73
C HIS A 15 -8.15 -3.64 -5.76
N LEU A 16 -7.87 -2.80 -4.77
CA LEU A 16 -6.63 -2.04 -4.64
C LEU A 16 -6.02 -2.30 -3.27
N ALA A 17 -4.81 -2.83 -3.23
CA ALA A 17 -3.99 -2.82 -2.02
C ALA A 17 -3.00 -1.65 -2.08
N ARG A 18 -2.80 -0.99 -0.94
CA ARG A 18 -1.83 0.09 -0.80
C ARG A 18 -1.07 -0.02 0.51
N CYS A 19 0.26 -0.07 0.40
CA CYS A 19 1.14 -0.01 1.53
C CYS A 19 1.30 1.44 2.01
N GLN A 20 0.94 1.72 3.26
CA GLN A 20 1.05 3.04 3.87
C GLN A 20 2.49 3.41 4.25
N ARG A 21 3.43 2.45 4.20
CA ARG A 21 4.85 2.69 4.52
C ARG A 21 5.66 3.13 3.31
N CYS A 22 5.58 2.37 2.21
CA CYS A 22 6.34 2.65 0.99
C CYS A 22 5.50 3.30 -0.12
N ALA A 23 4.20 3.51 0.11
CA ALA A 23 3.24 4.00 -0.88
C ALA A 23 3.09 3.13 -2.14
N ASP A 24 3.63 1.91 -2.15
CA ASP A 24 3.43 0.94 -3.23
C ASP A 24 1.99 0.45 -3.26
N SER A 25 1.50 0.14 -4.46
CA SER A 25 0.10 -0.22 -4.68
C SER A 25 -0.04 -1.29 -5.75
N TYR A 26 -0.98 -2.20 -5.54
CA TYR A 26 -1.33 -3.25 -6.47
C TYR A 26 -2.84 -3.27 -6.73
N ALA A 27 -3.24 -3.37 -7.99
CA ALA A 27 -4.65 -3.38 -8.38
C ALA A 27 -4.96 -4.62 -9.23
N SER A 28 -6.05 -5.30 -8.91
CA SER A 28 -6.54 -6.45 -9.67
C SER A 28 -8.06 -6.54 -9.63
N SER A 29 -8.66 -7.17 -10.63
CA SER A 29 -10.09 -7.52 -10.62
C SER A 29 -10.39 -8.70 -9.68
N HIS A 30 -9.37 -9.38 -9.15
CA HIS A 30 -9.51 -10.52 -8.25
C HIS A 30 -9.06 -10.15 -6.84
N ALA A 31 -9.98 -10.25 -5.86
CA ALA A 31 -9.68 -10.00 -4.45
C ALA A 31 -8.50 -10.86 -3.94
N ALA A 32 -8.46 -12.14 -4.32
CA ALA A 32 -7.44 -13.07 -3.84
C ALA A 32 -6.01 -12.68 -4.25
N GLU A 33 -5.82 -12.09 -5.43
CA GLU A 33 -4.50 -11.61 -5.87
C GLU A 33 -4.05 -10.38 -5.06
N VAL A 34 -5.01 -9.55 -4.66
CA VAL A 34 -4.76 -8.36 -3.82
C VAL A 34 -4.44 -8.76 -2.38
N ASP A 35 -5.14 -9.76 -1.86
CA ASP A 35 -4.87 -10.32 -0.53
C ASP A 35 -3.50 -11.02 -0.49
N ASP A 36 -3.17 -11.85 -1.49
CA ASP A 36 -1.85 -12.50 -1.60
C ASP A 36 -0.71 -11.48 -1.72
N TRP A 37 -0.92 -10.41 -2.51
CA TRP A 37 0.02 -9.30 -2.55
C TRP A 37 0.18 -8.67 -1.17
N ALA A 38 -0.92 -8.40 -0.45
CA ALA A 38 -0.85 -7.78 0.87
C ALA A 38 -0.08 -8.65 1.89
N ASP A 39 -0.24 -9.96 1.84
CA ASP A 39 0.44 -10.92 2.72
C ASP A 39 1.92 -11.09 2.39
N THR A 40 2.29 -11.02 1.11
CA THR A 40 3.67 -11.22 0.65
C THR A 40 4.47 -9.92 0.53
N HIS A 41 3.81 -8.76 0.49
CA HIS A 41 4.45 -7.47 0.27
C HIS A 41 5.45 -7.14 1.38
N ARG A 42 6.68 -6.84 0.98
CA ARG A 42 7.74 -6.37 1.86
C ARG A 42 8.28 -5.05 1.35
N CYS A 43 8.27 -4.05 2.23
CA CYS A 43 8.90 -2.78 1.91
C CYS A 43 10.42 -2.92 1.83
N ASP A 44 11.02 -2.20 0.89
CA ASP A 44 12.42 -1.82 1.03
C ASP A 44 12.59 -0.93 2.28
N PRO A 45 13.47 -1.30 3.22
CA PRO A 45 13.59 -0.60 4.50
C PRO A 45 14.16 0.82 4.35
N GLU A 46 15.05 1.05 3.39
CA GLU A 46 15.67 2.35 3.14
C GLU A 46 14.64 3.31 2.53
N LEU A 47 13.92 2.86 1.51
CA LEU A 47 12.85 3.64 0.88
C LEU A 47 11.74 3.99 1.87
N ALA A 48 11.30 3.03 2.69
CA ALA A 48 10.28 3.27 3.71
C ALA A 48 10.74 4.31 4.75
N ALA A 49 12.02 4.27 5.17
CA ALA A 49 12.57 5.26 6.09
C ALA A 49 12.60 6.67 5.47
N LEU A 50 13.02 6.79 4.20
CA LEU A 50 13.03 8.07 3.49
C LEU A 50 11.62 8.66 3.35
N LEU A 51 10.63 7.84 3.02
CA LEU A 51 9.23 8.27 2.92
C LEU A 51 8.65 8.68 4.27
N ALA A 52 8.97 7.96 5.34
CA ALA A 52 8.56 8.32 6.71
C ALA A 52 9.12 9.70 7.13
N LEU A 53 10.37 10.01 6.76
CA LEU A 53 10.97 11.32 7.03
C LEU A 53 10.26 12.46 6.29
N VAL A 54 9.92 12.24 5.01
CA VAL A 54 9.23 13.25 4.20
C VAL A 54 7.79 13.48 4.69
N THR A 55 7.07 12.43 5.03
CA THR A 55 5.68 12.52 5.53
C THR A 55 5.61 13.18 6.90
N SER A 56 6.52 12.84 7.82
CA SER A 56 6.60 13.48 9.14
C SER A 56 6.92 14.97 9.07
N ARG A 57 7.81 15.39 8.16
CA ARG A 57 8.16 16.81 7.97
C ARG A 57 7.03 17.66 7.38
N ARG A 58 6.08 17.04 6.67
CA ARG A 58 4.92 17.75 6.08
C ARG A 58 3.73 17.89 7.04
N ALA A 59 3.75 17.20 8.19
CA ALA A 59 2.65 17.20 9.15
C ALA A 59 2.79 18.26 10.27
N ALA A 60 3.70 19.24 10.13
CA ALA A 60 4.01 20.27 11.13
C ALA A 60 3.56 21.68 10.69
#